data_AF-A0A2N5GBB3-F1
#
_entry.id   AF-A0A2N5GBB3-F1
#
_cell.length_a   1.000
_cell.length_b   1.000
_cell.length_c   1.000
_cell.angle_alpha   90.00
_cell.angle_beta   90.00
_cell.angle_gamma   90.00
#
_symmetry.space_group_name_H-M   'P 1'
#
loop_
_entity.id
_entity.type
_entity.pdbx_description
1 polymer ?
#
loop_
_entity_poly.entity_id
_entity_poly.type
_entity_poly.pdbx_seq_one_letter_code
_entity_poly.pdbx_strand_id
1 'polypeptide(L)'
;MRLKVVSKVAFVIALIIAVIGFSTKGFVYADKLSTSLTPANAKSCAITDIPQEELQESKTIKSKNGNKVYDVKNPEKYVKALGLEAPSPGAKLVGISFSYSNPAPNSTTNPSSDFTTQAGTGYYLKNIRSSEACGAQVIRSSYYTGPSTPTMTVTETVSASFNANVGVSAQVVSAGVGFNVTSTYTVSDSYSVKVPAGKTYNIRANPIFLIKNYEVWNDPWIGFDKKVGSGSAQKPIGVCFYYWEV
;
A
#
# COMPACT_ATOMS: atom_id res chain seq x y z
N MET A 1 33.48 25.99 -56.26
CA MET A 1 32.84 27.34 -56.32
C MET A 1 31.68 27.31 -55.33
N ARG A 2 31.90 27.83 -54.11
CA ARG A 2 31.16 28.96 -53.48
C ARG A 2 29.68 28.62 -53.17
N LEU A 3 29.17 28.70 -51.94
CA LEU A 3 29.39 29.70 -50.89
C LEU A 3 28.95 29.15 -49.50
N LYS A 4 29.74 29.42 -48.45
CA LYS A 4 29.34 29.33 -47.04
C LYS A 4 28.42 30.52 -46.71
N VAL A 5 27.37 30.31 -45.92
CA VAL A 5 26.73 31.40 -45.15
C VAL A 5 26.65 30.96 -43.69
N VAL A 6 27.53 31.56 -42.90
CA VAL A 6 27.46 31.65 -41.44
C VAL A 6 26.65 32.91 -41.15
N SER A 7 25.61 32.82 -40.33
CA SER A 7 24.96 34.02 -39.77
C SER A 7 24.89 33.90 -38.25
N LYS A 8 25.68 34.74 -37.60
CA LYS A 8 25.65 35.06 -36.17
C LYS A 8 24.73 36.26 -35.98
N VAL A 9 23.69 36.16 -35.16
CA VAL A 9 22.93 37.30 -34.59
C VAL A 9 22.43 36.85 -33.22
N ALA A 10 23.15 37.15 -32.14
CA ALA A 10 23.05 38.31 -31.25
C ALA A 10 21.99 38.16 -30.14
N PHE A 11 22.49 38.09 -28.91
CA PHE A 11 21.81 38.13 -27.62
C PHE A 11 21.04 39.46 -27.45
N VAL A 12 19.79 39.39 -26.97
CA VAL A 12 19.12 40.53 -26.32
C VAL A 12 18.40 40.01 -25.08
N ILE A 13 18.92 40.38 -23.90
CA ILE A 13 18.28 40.22 -22.60
C ILE A 13 17.41 41.46 -22.38
N ALA A 14 16.10 41.29 -22.25
CA ALA A 14 15.19 42.34 -21.81
C ALA A 14 14.69 41.99 -20.40
N LEU A 15 15.10 42.83 -19.44
CA LEU A 15 14.73 42.78 -18.03
C LEU A 15 13.51 43.71 -17.85
N ILE A 16 12.34 43.14 -17.54
CA ILE A 16 11.15 43.93 -17.19
C ILE A 16 10.86 43.72 -15.71
N ILE A 17 11.17 44.73 -14.92
CA ILE A 17 10.72 44.89 -13.53
C ILE A 17 9.33 45.53 -13.58
N ALA A 18 8.31 44.79 -13.18
CA ALA A 18 6.99 45.35 -12.89
C ALA A 18 6.73 45.23 -11.38
N VAL A 19 6.88 46.35 -10.68
CA VAL A 19 6.45 46.54 -9.29
C VAL A 19 4.97 46.96 -9.32
N ILE A 20 4.09 46.12 -8.77
CA ILE A 20 2.76 46.55 -8.35
C ILE A 20 2.52 45.98 -6.95
N GLY A 21 2.36 46.88 -5.98
CA GLY A 21 1.99 46.60 -4.60
C GLY A 21 0.48 46.74 -4.36
N PHE A 22 0.07 46.26 -3.17
CA PHE A 22 -1.28 46.17 -2.59
C PHE A 22 -2.14 45.00 -3.14
N SER A 23 -2.77 44.13 -2.35
CA SER A 23 -3.30 44.28 -0.99
C SER A 23 -3.27 42.94 -0.24
N THR A 24 -3.08 43.01 1.08
CA THR A 24 -3.08 41.90 2.02
C THR A 24 -4.48 41.30 2.20
N LYS A 25 -4.71 40.10 1.65
CA LYS A 25 -5.65 39.13 2.21
C LYS A 25 -4.98 37.76 2.27
N GLY A 26 -5.00 37.19 3.46
CA GLY A 26 -4.19 36.06 3.87
C GLY A 26 -4.33 34.86 2.95
N PHE A 27 -3.21 34.49 2.33
CA PHE A 27 -2.99 33.13 1.89
C PHE A 27 -2.43 32.37 3.09
N VAL A 28 -3.24 31.46 3.63
CA VAL A 28 -2.75 30.40 4.50
C VAL A 28 -1.77 29.58 3.67
N TYR A 29 -0.47 29.77 3.91
CA TYR A 29 0.53 28.80 3.54
C TYR A 29 0.20 27.53 4.35
N ALA A 30 -0.37 26.53 3.69
CA ALA A 30 -0.24 25.18 4.19
C ALA A 30 1.25 24.85 4.03
N ASP A 31 2.00 24.93 5.13
CA ASP A 31 3.31 24.30 5.22
C ASP A 31 3.12 22.86 4.75
N LYS A 32 3.63 22.54 3.55
CA LYS A 32 3.93 21.17 3.21
C LYS A 32 5.07 20.78 4.13
N LEU A 33 4.68 20.33 5.32
CA LEU A 33 5.52 19.49 6.16
C LEU A 33 5.79 18.23 5.33
N SER A 34 6.83 18.28 4.49
CA SER A 34 7.42 17.13 3.84
C SER A 34 8.12 16.32 4.93
N THR A 35 7.32 15.71 5.80
CA THR A 35 7.79 14.58 6.57
C THR A 35 7.87 13.45 5.56
N SER A 36 9.09 13.11 5.18
CA SER A 36 9.37 11.86 4.48
C SER A 36 8.85 10.73 5.37
N LEU A 37 7.62 10.29 5.16
CA LEU A 37 7.15 9.02 5.66
C LEU A 37 7.70 7.95 4.73
N THR A 38 9.02 7.72 4.78
CA THR A 38 9.45 6.34 4.89
C THR A 38 8.76 5.82 6.15
N PRO A 39 7.87 4.81 6.10
CA PRO A 39 7.52 4.11 7.32
C PRO A 39 8.74 3.29 7.73
N ALA A 40 9.76 3.97 8.27
CA ALA A 40 10.93 3.33 8.84
C ALA A 40 10.59 2.63 10.16
N ASN A 41 9.33 2.68 10.65
CA ASN A 41 8.92 2.03 11.90
C ASN A 41 7.50 1.43 11.91
N ALA A 42 6.81 1.30 10.78
CA ALA A 42 5.69 0.34 10.75
C ALA A 42 6.30 -1.02 10.47
N LYS A 43 6.56 -1.81 11.53
CA LYS A 43 6.81 -3.24 11.37
C LYS A 43 5.55 -3.86 10.80
N SER A 44 5.50 -3.89 9.47
CA SER A 44 4.50 -4.55 8.65
C SER A 44 4.25 -5.95 9.20
N CYS A 45 3.01 -6.26 9.60
CA CYS A 45 2.59 -7.64 9.80
C CYS A 45 2.69 -8.30 8.44
N ALA A 46 3.79 -8.97 8.11
CA ALA A 46 3.74 -9.79 6.92
C ALA A 46 2.76 -10.93 7.25
N ILE A 47 1.61 -10.97 6.58
CA ILE A 47 0.66 -12.10 6.72
C ILE A 47 1.38 -13.39 6.31
N THR A 48 2.35 -13.27 5.40
CA THR A 48 3.27 -14.33 5.01
C THR A 48 4.18 -14.83 6.13
N ASP A 49 4.38 -14.07 7.21
CA ASP A 49 5.15 -14.49 8.38
C ASP A 49 4.31 -15.26 9.40
N ILE A 50 2.98 -15.33 9.21
CA ILE A 50 2.09 -16.18 10.01
C ILE A 50 2.07 -17.56 9.33
N PRO A 51 2.61 -18.60 9.99
CA PRO A 51 2.60 -19.95 9.42
C PRO A 51 1.17 -20.42 9.15
N GLN A 52 0.96 -21.16 8.07
CA GLN A 52 -0.39 -21.57 7.65
C GLN A 52 -1.07 -22.46 8.70
N GLU A 53 -0.30 -23.21 9.48
CA GLU A 53 -0.77 -24.00 10.62
C GLU A 53 -1.32 -23.16 11.79
N GLU A 54 -0.98 -21.87 11.85
CA GLU A 54 -1.51 -20.91 12.82
C GLU A 54 -2.82 -20.27 12.35
N LEU A 55 -3.24 -20.53 11.11
CA LEU A 55 -4.50 -20.09 10.55
C LEU A 55 -5.58 -21.18 10.65
N GLN A 56 -6.80 -20.76 10.96
CA GLN A 56 -7.99 -21.62 10.93
C GLN A 56 -9.18 -20.80 10.41
N GLU A 57 -10.15 -21.43 9.76
CA GLU A 57 -11.35 -20.69 9.32
C GLU A 57 -12.05 -20.01 10.50
N SER A 58 -12.42 -18.75 10.33
CA SER A 58 -12.92 -17.93 11.41
C SER A 58 -14.28 -18.41 11.89
N LYS A 59 -14.40 -18.58 13.21
CA LYS A 59 -15.70 -18.84 13.86
C LYS A 59 -16.38 -17.56 14.32
N THR A 60 -15.63 -16.47 14.39
CA THR A 60 -16.03 -15.18 14.96
C THR A 60 -16.49 -14.21 13.87
N ILE A 61 -15.81 -14.19 12.73
CA ILE A 61 -16.24 -13.46 11.53
C ILE A 61 -16.62 -14.43 10.43
N LYS A 62 -17.73 -14.11 9.76
CA LYS A 62 -18.12 -14.76 8.50
C LYS A 62 -18.34 -13.70 7.44
N SER A 63 -17.64 -13.80 6.31
CA SER A 63 -17.97 -13.01 5.12
C SER A 63 -19.37 -13.39 4.64
N LYS A 64 -20.18 -12.39 4.32
CA LYS A 64 -21.47 -12.58 3.65
C LYS A 64 -21.33 -12.66 2.13
N ASN A 65 -20.17 -12.28 1.58
CA ASN A 65 -19.90 -12.32 0.13
C ASN A 65 -19.06 -13.53 -0.29
N GLY A 66 -18.89 -14.51 0.60
CA GLY A 66 -18.22 -15.78 0.30
C GLY A 66 -16.69 -15.74 0.38
N ASN A 67 -16.09 -14.62 0.81
CA ASN A 67 -14.65 -14.56 1.05
C ASN A 67 -14.26 -15.45 2.23
N LYS A 68 -13.15 -16.16 2.10
CA LYS A 68 -12.61 -16.96 3.22
C LYS A 68 -12.04 -16.03 4.28
N VAL A 69 -12.40 -16.29 5.52
CA VAL A 69 -11.90 -15.55 6.67
C VAL A 69 -11.13 -16.49 7.57
N TYR A 70 -9.92 -16.11 7.97
CA TYR A 70 -9.04 -16.93 8.79
C TYR A 70 -8.76 -16.25 10.12
N ASP A 71 -8.92 -16.96 11.25
CA ASP A 71 -8.45 -16.56 12.57
C ASP A 71 -7.00 -16.99 12.80
N VAL A 72 -6.25 -16.17 13.55
CA VAL A 72 -4.92 -16.51 14.07
C VAL A 72 -5.04 -17.18 15.44
N LYS A 73 -4.47 -18.38 15.62
CA LYS A 73 -4.57 -19.15 16.87
C LYS A 73 -3.94 -18.46 18.07
N ASN A 74 -2.80 -17.77 17.89
CA ASN A 74 -2.09 -17.05 18.95
C ASN A 74 -1.92 -15.55 18.61
N PRO A 75 -2.97 -14.74 18.73
CA PRO A 75 -2.94 -13.34 18.29
C PRO A 75 -1.94 -12.48 19.08
N GLU A 76 -1.78 -12.72 20.40
CA GLU A 76 -0.91 -11.93 21.27
C GLU A 76 0.57 -11.96 20.84
N LYS A 77 1.06 -13.09 20.31
CA LYS A 77 2.42 -13.25 19.76
C LYS A 77 2.67 -12.26 18.63
N TYR A 78 1.71 -12.11 17.73
CA TYR A 78 1.86 -11.28 16.54
C TYR A 78 1.73 -9.80 16.93
N VAL A 79 0.79 -9.40 17.80
CA VAL A 79 0.59 -7.99 18.22
C VAL A 79 1.86 -7.24 18.63
N LYS A 80 2.70 -7.85 19.48
CA LYS A 80 3.95 -7.21 19.94
C LYS A 80 4.92 -6.92 18.79
N ALA A 81 4.90 -7.75 17.75
CA ALA A 81 5.69 -7.52 16.56
C ALA A 81 5.13 -6.40 15.67
N LEU A 82 3.81 -6.15 15.74
CA LEU A 82 3.09 -5.25 14.83
C LEU A 82 3.01 -3.79 15.30
N GLY A 83 3.30 -3.51 16.57
CA GLY A 83 3.18 -2.16 17.12
C GLY A 83 1.76 -1.59 17.02
N LEU A 84 0.74 -2.46 17.08
CA LEU A 84 -0.65 -2.04 17.01
C LEU A 84 -1.05 -1.26 18.27
N GLU A 85 -1.63 -0.09 18.07
CA GLU A 85 -2.18 0.72 19.14
C GLU A 85 -3.55 0.18 19.57
N ALA A 86 -3.70 -0.07 20.86
CA ALA A 86 -4.97 -0.45 21.46
C ALA A 86 -6.01 0.68 21.32
N PRO A 87 -7.31 0.37 21.20
CA PRO A 87 -8.36 1.39 21.07
C PRO A 87 -8.62 2.19 22.34
N SER A 88 -8.30 1.62 23.50
CA SER A 88 -8.43 2.27 24.79
C SER A 88 -7.43 1.67 25.78
N PRO A 89 -7.08 2.40 26.86
CA PRO A 89 -6.31 1.84 27.95
C PRO A 89 -6.98 0.58 28.51
N GLY A 90 -6.22 -0.51 28.65
CA GLY A 90 -6.73 -1.79 29.16
C GLY A 90 -7.42 -2.69 28.14
N ALA A 91 -7.61 -2.23 26.90
CA ALA A 91 -8.18 -3.08 25.85
C ALA A 91 -7.26 -4.27 25.54
N LYS A 92 -7.86 -5.47 25.48
CA LYS A 92 -7.15 -6.72 25.19
C LYS A 92 -7.42 -7.15 23.75
N LEU A 93 -6.38 -7.37 22.95
CA LEU A 93 -6.60 -8.02 21.66
C LEU A 93 -6.97 -9.49 21.87
N VAL A 94 -8.14 -9.88 21.39
CA VAL A 94 -8.71 -11.23 21.53
C VAL A 94 -8.74 -11.99 20.20
N GLY A 95 -8.44 -11.33 19.09
CA GLY A 95 -8.41 -11.98 17.78
C GLY A 95 -7.78 -11.12 16.69
N ILE A 96 -7.33 -11.81 15.64
CA ILE A 96 -6.96 -11.24 14.35
C ILE A 96 -7.62 -12.13 13.30
N SER A 97 -8.23 -11.51 12.28
CA SER A 97 -8.68 -12.26 11.12
C SER A 97 -8.35 -11.58 9.80
N PHE A 98 -8.18 -12.37 8.74
CA PHE A 98 -7.89 -11.87 7.39
C PHE A 98 -9.02 -12.23 6.45
N SER A 99 -9.37 -11.31 5.57
CA SER A 99 -10.30 -11.56 4.48
C SER A 99 -9.76 -11.01 3.18
N TYR A 100 -9.56 -11.89 2.21
CA TYR A 100 -9.08 -11.52 0.88
C TYR A 100 -10.27 -11.16 0.00
N SER A 101 -10.16 -10.05 -0.73
CA SER A 101 -11.12 -9.77 -1.80
C SER A 101 -10.85 -10.74 -2.95
N ASN A 102 -11.84 -11.56 -3.31
CA ASN A 102 -11.69 -12.58 -4.34
C ASN A 102 -11.38 -11.99 -5.75
N PRO A 103 -10.62 -12.70 -6.60
CA PRO A 103 -9.91 -13.91 -6.26
C PRO A 103 -8.65 -13.58 -5.46
N ALA A 104 -8.51 -14.24 -4.32
CA ALA A 104 -7.32 -14.19 -3.48
C ALA A 104 -6.05 -14.21 -4.37
N PRO A 105 -4.98 -13.47 -4.00
CA PRO A 105 -3.75 -13.52 -4.77
C PRO A 105 -3.26 -14.97 -4.82
N ASN A 106 -3.25 -15.54 -6.02
CA ASN A 106 -2.49 -16.76 -6.27
C ASN A 106 -1.02 -16.42 -5.98
N SER A 107 -0.55 -16.83 -4.81
CA SER A 107 0.88 -16.98 -4.53
C SER A 107 1.39 -18.08 -5.45
N THR A 108 1.85 -17.71 -6.64
CA THR A 108 2.96 -18.27 -7.43
C THR A 108 2.76 -17.82 -8.89
N THR A 109 3.43 -16.75 -9.29
CA THR A 109 3.94 -16.63 -10.66
C THR A 109 5.32 -15.99 -10.54
N ASN A 110 6.36 -16.76 -10.88
CA ASN A 110 7.60 -16.17 -11.38
C ASN A 110 7.24 -15.56 -12.74
N PRO A 111 7.25 -14.23 -12.93
CA PRO A 111 7.22 -13.70 -14.27
C PRO A 111 8.66 -13.79 -14.81
N SER A 112 9.05 -14.97 -15.28
CA SER A 112 10.10 -15.06 -16.29
C SER A 112 9.43 -14.97 -17.66
N SER A 113 9.34 -13.77 -18.21
CA SER A 113 9.39 -13.53 -19.66
C SER A 113 9.33 -12.04 -19.93
N ASP A 114 10.47 -11.52 -20.41
CA ASP A 114 10.69 -10.32 -21.20
C ASP A 114 9.56 -9.30 -21.25
N PHE A 115 9.69 -8.28 -20.40
CA PHE A 115 9.00 -7.02 -20.61
C PHE A 115 9.74 -6.25 -21.71
N THR A 116 9.10 -6.08 -22.86
CA THR A 116 9.59 -5.21 -23.93
C THR A 116 9.58 -3.77 -23.43
N THR A 117 10.77 -3.20 -23.30
CA THR A 117 10.99 -1.82 -22.86
C THR A 117 10.22 -0.84 -23.76
N GLN A 118 9.41 0.02 -23.15
CA GLN A 118 8.89 1.20 -23.84
C GLN A 118 10.09 2.09 -24.22
N ALA A 119 10.24 2.35 -25.51
CA ALA A 119 11.38 3.07 -26.07
C ALA A 119 11.61 4.41 -25.36
N GLY A 120 12.82 4.60 -24.83
CA GLY A 120 13.34 5.93 -24.45
C GLY A 120 14.07 6.05 -23.11
N THR A 121 14.05 5.06 -22.20
CA THR A 121 14.74 5.22 -20.89
C THR A 121 15.58 4.04 -20.39
N GLY A 122 15.49 2.84 -20.98
CA GLY A 122 16.31 1.69 -20.57
C GLY A 122 15.97 1.09 -19.19
N TYR A 123 15.03 1.67 -18.43
CA TYR A 123 14.72 1.16 -17.08
C TYR A 123 13.71 0.02 -17.08
N TYR A 124 13.97 -1.01 -16.26
CA TYR A 124 13.08 -2.15 -16.04
C TYR A 124 13.27 -2.76 -14.64
N LEU A 125 12.40 -3.69 -14.24
CA LEU A 125 12.42 -4.32 -12.91
C LEU A 125 12.99 -5.75 -12.95
N LYS A 126 13.76 -6.13 -11.93
CA LYS A 126 14.25 -7.50 -11.68
C LYS A 126 14.08 -7.87 -10.21
N ASN A 127 14.28 -9.16 -9.91
CA ASN A 127 14.33 -9.71 -8.56
C ASN A 127 13.08 -9.35 -7.73
N ILE A 128 11.91 -9.46 -8.36
CA ILE A 128 10.64 -9.09 -7.75
C ILE A 128 10.25 -10.14 -6.70
N ARG A 129 10.10 -9.70 -5.45
CA ARG A 129 9.68 -10.54 -4.32
C ARG A 129 8.32 -10.08 -3.83
N SER A 130 7.46 -11.04 -3.52
CA SER A 130 6.10 -10.78 -3.07
C SER A 130 5.97 -11.08 -1.58
N SER A 131 5.24 -10.22 -0.89
CA SER A 131 4.83 -10.41 0.50
C SER A 131 3.46 -9.75 0.68
N GLU A 132 2.78 -10.01 1.78
CA GLU A 132 1.48 -9.41 2.06
C GLU A 132 1.47 -8.83 3.44
N ALA A 133 0.80 -7.70 3.66
CA ALA A 133 0.73 -7.11 4.98
C ALA A 133 -0.53 -6.32 5.28
N CYS A 134 -0.90 -6.30 6.56
CA CYS A 134 -1.92 -5.37 7.04
C CYS A 134 -1.35 -3.94 7.10
N GLY A 135 -2.04 -2.98 6.49
CA GLY A 135 -1.76 -1.56 6.62
C GLY A 135 -2.00 -1.07 8.05
N ALA A 136 -1.32 0.02 8.43
CA ALA A 136 -1.49 0.64 9.76
C ALA A 136 -2.77 1.51 9.84
N GLN A 137 -3.23 2.04 8.71
CA GLN A 137 -4.40 2.91 8.68
C GLN A 137 -5.69 2.09 8.87
N VAL A 138 -6.45 2.47 9.90
CA VAL A 138 -7.80 1.95 10.14
C VAL A 138 -8.73 2.55 9.10
N ILE A 139 -9.39 1.69 8.33
CA ILE A 139 -10.40 2.08 7.33
C ILE A 139 -11.83 2.01 7.90
N ARG A 140 -12.05 1.21 8.96
CA ARG A 140 -13.32 1.19 9.70
C ARG A 140 -13.08 0.78 11.14
N SER A 141 -13.80 1.38 12.09
CA SER A 141 -13.80 0.99 13.50
C SER A 141 -15.24 0.97 14.02
N SER A 142 -15.63 -0.05 14.76
CA SER A 142 -16.99 -0.15 15.31
C SER A 142 -16.99 -0.91 16.64
N TYR A 143 -17.91 -0.53 17.53
CA TYR A 143 -18.08 -1.16 18.84
C TYR A 143 -19.34 -2.00 18.84
N TYR A 144 -19.26 -3.19 19.43
CA TYR A 144 -20.35 -4.14 19.48
C TYR A 144 -20.43 -4.78 20.86
N THR A 145 -21.60 -4.70 21.49
CA THR A 145 -21.87 -5.33 22.79
C THR A 145 -22.63 -6.64 22.60
N GLY A 146 -22.19 -7.69 23.28
CA GLY A 146 -22.80 -9.01 23.20
C GLY A 146 -23.81 -9.32 24.31
N PRO A 147 -24.65 -10.35 24.13
CA PRO A 147 -24.62 -11.29 23.01
C PRO A 147 -25.25 -10.68 21.76
N SER A 148 -24.51 -10.65 20.66
CA SER A 148 -25.01 -10.10 19.39
C SER A 148 -24.26 -10.68 18.20
N THR A 149 -24.88 -10.61 17.03
CA THR A 149 -24.22 -10.95 15.75
C THR A 149 -24.34 -9.80 14.74
N PRO A 150 -23.74 -8.64 15.03
CA PRO A 150 -23.83 -7.48 14.15
C PRO A 150 -23.17 -7.72 12.80
N THR A 151 -23.57 -6.90 11.83
CA THR A 151 -22.94 -6.85 10.51
C THR A 151 -22.08 -5.60 10.39
N MET A 152 -20.84 -5.79 9.97
CA MET A 152 -19.89 -4.74 9.65
C MET A 152 -19.69 -4.71 8.14
N THR A 153 -20.10 -3.63 7.49
CA THR A 153 -19.81 -3.42 6.07
C THR A 153 -18.57 -2.54 5.94
N VAL A 154 -17.60 -3.01 5.17
CA VAL A 154 -16.39 -2.28 4.79
C VAL A 154 -16.51 -2.03 3.30
N THR A 155 -16.52 -0.77 2.86
CA THR A 155 -16.48 -0.38 1.45
C THR A 155 -15.61 0.85 1.33
N GLU A 156 -14.34 0.64 1.02
CA GLU A 156 -13.34 1.70 1.06
C GLU A 156 -12.46 1.66 -0.18
N THR A 157 -12.19 2.83 -0.75
CA THR A 157 -11.31 2.99 -1.90
C THR A 157 -9.89 3.27 -1.40
N VAL A 158 -9.00 2.31 -1.57
CA VAL A 158 -7.62 2.39 -1.09
C VAL A 158 -6.69 2.56 -2.28
N SER A 159 -5.75 3.49 -2.19
CA SER A 159 -4.79 3.73 -3.27
C SER A 159 -3.72 2.64 -3.28
N ALA A 160 -3.36 2.15 -4.47
CA ALA A 160 -2.06 1.55 -4.67
C ALA A 160 -0.98 2.64 -4.58
N SER A 161 0.24 2.21 -4.31
CA SER A 161 1.37 3.12 -4.19
C SER A 161 2.65 2.42 -4.61
N PHE A 162 3.67 3.22 -4.90
CA PHE A 162 5.03 2.73 -5.02
C PHE A 162 6.03 3.75 -4.51
N ASN A 163 7.21 3.28 -4.17
CA ASN A 163 8.37 4.09 -3.87
C ASN A 163 9.59 3.47 -4.52
N ALA A 164 10.54 4.31 -4.92
CA ALA A 164 11.86 3.88 -5.36
C ALA A 164 12.89 4.90 -4.89
N ASN A 165 14.12 4.46 -4.65
CA ASN A 165 15.23 5.37 -4.32
C ASN A 165 15.88 6.01 -5.56
N VAL A 166 15.33 5.74 -6.75
CA VAL A 166 15.74 6.29 -8.04
C VAL A 166 14.52 6.79 -8.81
N GLY A 167 14.74 7.72 -9.73
CA GLY A 167 13.70 8.20 -10.64
C GLY A 167 13.30 7.11 -11.64
N VAL A 168 12.25 6.36 -11.33
CA VAL A 168 11.60 5.40 -12.23
C VAL A 168 10.13 5.76 -12.39
N SER A 169 9.61 5.65 -13.61
CA SER A 169 8.23 6.04 -13.90
C SER A 169 7.23 5.01 -13.34
N ALA A 170 6.04 5.49 -12.97
CA ALA A 170 4.97 4.62 -12.50
C ALA A 170 4.54 3.59 -13.56
N GLN A 171 4.69 3.91 -14.85
CA GLN A 171 4.40 3.01 -15.97
C GLN A 171 5.35 1.81 -15.99
N VAL A 172 6.66 2.05 -15.85
CA VAL A 172 7.67 0.96 -15.77
C VAL A 172 7.43 0.09 -14.55
N VAL A 173 7.15 0.71 -13.40
CA VAL A 173 6.85 -0.03 -12.18
C VAL A 173 5.58 -0.86 -12.35
N SER A 174 4.50 -0.26 -12.85
CA SER A 174 3.21 -0.95 -13.04
C SER A 174 3.33 -2.16 -13.96
N ALA A 175 4.07 -2.01 -15.06
CA ALA A 175 4.35 -3.11 -15.98
C ALA A 175 5.09 -4.24 -15.26
N GLY A 176 6.18 -3.93 -14.56
CA GLY A 176 6.99 -4.95 -13.89
C GLY A 176 6.29 -5.65 -12.72
N VAL A 177 5.48 -4.93 -11.93
CA VAL A 177 4.80 -5.51 -10.75
C VAL A 177 3.46 -6.19 -11.08
N GLY A 178 2.93 -5.97 -12.29
CA GLY A 178 1.69 -6.58 -12.77
C GLY A 178 0.40 -5.93 -12.22
N PHE A 179 0.47 -4.69 -11.73
CA PHE A 179 -0.69 -3.90 -11.33
C PHE A 179 -0.40 -2.41 -11.45
N ASN A 180 -1.45 -1.59 -11.58
CA ASN A 180 -1.30 -0.14 -11.70
C ASN A 180 -1.03 0.48 -10.31
N VAL A 181 0.18 1.00 -10.13
CA VAL A 181 0.65 1.58 -8.85
C VAL A 181 0.10 2.97 -8.54
N THR A 182 -0.62 3.60 -9.48
CA THR A 182 -1.31 4.89 -9.29
C THR A 182 -2.82 4.75 -9.24
N SER A 183 -3.35 3.54 -9.43
CA SER A 183 -4.78 3.28 -9.34
C SER A 183 -5.27 3.17 -7.91
N THR A 184 -6.57 3.31 -7.75
CA THR A 184 -7.27 2.97 -6.52
C THR A 184 -8.01 1.64 -6.66
N TYR A 185 -8.09 0.88 -5.57
CA TYR A 185 -8.76 -0.41 -5.51
C TYR A 185 -9.81 -0.35 -4.41
N THR A 186 -11.05 -0.69 -4.76
CA THR A 186 -12.14 -0.77 -3.78
C THR A 186 -12.06 -2.09 -3.05
N VAL A 187 -11.94 -2.03 -1.73
CA VAL A 187 -12.07 -3.19 -0.86
C VAL A 187 -13.46 -3.15 -0.25
N SER A 188 -14.31 -4.09 -0.67
CA SER A 188 -15.72 -4.14 -0.28
C SER A 188 -16.14 -5.52 0.18
N ASP A 189 -16.65 -5.63 1.40
CA ASP A 189 -17.28 -6.84 1.91
C ASP A 189 -18.14 -6.54 3.15
N SER A 190 -19.08 -7.45 3.44
CA SER A 190 -19.94 -7.40 4.61
C SER A 190 -19.65 -8.60 5.51
N TYR A 191 -19.29 -8.33 6.76
CA TYR A 191 -18.86 -9.34 7.73
C TYR A 191 -19.86 -9.46 8.86
N SER A 192 -20.33 -10.67 9.12
CA SER A 192 -21.10 -11.00 10.32
C SER A 192 -20.13 -11.30 11.46
N VAL A 193 -20.22 -10.57 12.57
CA VAL A 193 -19.32 -10.73 13.72
C VAL A 193 -20.08 -11.29 14.90
N LYS A 194 -19.62 -12.37 15.54
CA LYS A 194 -20.21 -12.90 16.77
C LYS A 194 -19.55 -12.32 18.02
N VAL A 195 -20.31 -11.61 18.85
CA VAL A 195 -19.84 -11.08 20.15
C VAL A 195 -20.46 -11.89 21.30
N PRO A 196 -19.66 -12.50 22.20
CA PRO A 196 -20.16 -13.26 23.35
C PRO A 196 -20.93 -12.41 24.37
N ALA A 197 -21.78 -13.05 25.16
CA ALA A 197 -22.52 -12.37 26.23
C ALA A 197 -21.59 -11.70 27.26
N GLY A 198 -21.94 -10.48 27.67
CA GLY A 198 -21.18 -9.72 28.68
C GLY A 198 -19.84 -9.16 28.20
N LYS A 199 -19.59 -9.16 26.88
CA LYS A 199 -18.37 -8.61 26.28
C LYS A 199 -18.71 -7.46 25.35
N THR A 200 -17.81 -6.48 25.27
CA THR A 200 -17.84 -5.43 24.26
C THR A 200 -16.57 -5.50 23.45
N TYR A 201 -16.71 -5.62 22.13
CA TYR A 201 -15.57 -5.67 21.22
C TYR A 201 -15.50 -4.39 20.38
N ASN A 202 -14.32 -3.78 20.31
CA ASN A 202 -13.96 -2.85 19.25
C ASN A 202 -13.32 -3.63 18.10
N ILE A 203 -13.90 -3.52 16.91
CA ILE A 203 -13.43 -4.20 15.72
C ILE A 203 -12.91 -3.17 14.74
N ARG A 204 -11.62 -3.27 14.43
CA ARG A 204 -10.92 -2.41 13.48
C ARG A 204 -10.63 -3.16 12.20
N ALA A 205 -10.96 -2.55 11.08
CA ALA A 205 -10.63 -3.00 9.75
C ALA A 205 -9.47 -2.17 9.21
N ASN A 206 -8.46 -2.84 8.68
CA ASN A 206 -7.30 -2.24 8.01
C ASN A 206 -7.12 -2.92 6.64
N PRO A 207 -6.61 -2.25 5.60
CA PRO A 207 -6.42 -2.89 4.30
C PRO A 207 -5.29 -3.94 4.35
N ILE A 208 -5.43 -5.02 3.60
CA ILE A 208 -4.33 -5.92 3.25
C ILE A 208 -3.69 -5.40 1.97
N PHE A 209 -2.37 -5.29 1.97
CA PHE A 209 -1.58 -4.94 0.79
C PHE A 209 -0.76 -6.13 0.30
N LEU A 210 -0.83 -6.41 -1.01
CA LEU A 210 0.21 -7.15 -1.73
C LEU A 210 1.39 -6.21 -1.94
N ILE A 211 2.54 -6.57 -1.39
CA ILE A 211 3.78 -5.82 -1.46
C ILE A 211 4.73 -6.52 -2.42
N LYS A 212 5.17 -5.79 -3.46
CA LYS A 212 6.18 -6.23 -4.44
C LYS A 212 7.46 -5.42 -4.21
N ASN A 213 8.48 -6.04 -3.63
CA ASN A 213 9.81 -5.46 -3.55
C ASN A 213 10.57 -5.78 -4.84
N TYR A 214 11.28 -4.81 -5.41
CA TYR A 214 11.95 -4.97 -6.70
C TYR A 214 13.26 -4.22 -6.78
N GLU A 215 14.11 -4.64 -7.70
CA GLU A 215 15.30 -3.90 -8.12
C GLU A 215 15.01 -3.16 -9.42
N VAL A 216 15.53 -1.93 -9.52
CA VAL A 216 15.48 -1.12 -10.73
C VAL A 216 16.79 -1.28 -11.47
N TRP A 217 16.72 -1.71 -12.72
CA TRP A 217 17.85 -1.93 -13.61
C TRP A 217 17.77 -0.97 -14.79
N ASN A 218 18.93 -0.56 -15.30
CA ASN A 218 19.05 0.23 -16.51
C ASN A 218 19.80 -0.60 -17.56
N ASP A 219 19.17 -0.79 -18.71
CA ASP A 219 19.70 -1.36 -19.95
C ASP A 219 20.06 -0.21 -20.90
N PRO A 220 21.34 0.24 -20.90
CA PRO A 220 21.80 1.26 -21.81
C PRO A 220 22.01 0.69 -23.22
N TRP A 221 21.74 1.50 -24.26
CA TRP A 221 21.97 1.13 -25.67
C TRP A 221 23.39 0.60 -25.97
N ILE A 222 24.38 1.00 -25.16
CA ILE A 222 25.75 0.49 -25.21
C ILE A 222 26.16 0.07 -23.80
N GLY A 223 26.50 -1.20 -23.62
CA GLY A 223 27.05 -1.75 -22.38
C GLY A 223 26.26 -2.94 -21.86
N PHE A 224 26.45 -3.23 -20.58
CA PHE A 224 25.69 -4.24 -19.85
C PHE A 224 24.72 -3.58 -18.89
N ASP A 225 23.60 -4.25 -18.67
CA ASP A 225 22.60 -3.85 -17.71
C ASP A 225 23.21 -3.72 -16.31
N LYS A 226 22.83 -2.67 -15.60
CA LYS A 226 23.26 -2.46 -14.22
C LYS A 226 22.10 -2.13 -13.31
N LYS A 227 22.16 -2.65 -12.09
CA LYS A 227 21.28 -2.24 -11.01
C LYS A 227 21.55 -0.77 -10.68
N VAL A 228 20.50 0.04 -10.74
CA VAL A 228 20.57 1.47 -10.41
C VAL A 228 19.89 1.79 -9.07
N GLY A 229 18.97 0.94 -8.62
CA GLY A 229 18.20 1.20 -7.41
C GLY A 229 17.28 0.06 -7.02
N SER A 230 16.37 0.36 -6.11
CA SER A 230 15.37 -0.57 -5.60
C SER A 230 14.12 0.19 -5.16
N GLY A 231 13.01 -0.53 -5.08
CA GLY A 231 11.74 0.03 -4.67
C GLY A 231 10.77 -1.01 -4.15
N SER A 232 9.59 -0.54 -3.77
CA SER A 232 8.47 -1.35 -3.34
C SER A 232 7.19 -0.79 -3.94
N ALA A 233 6.27 -1.65 -4.33
CA ALA A 233 4.92 -1.30 -4.75
C ALA A 233 3.90 -2.03 -3.88
N GLN A 234 2.78 -1.37 -3.59
CA GLN A 234 1.72 -1.88 -2.72
C GLN A 234 0.38 -1.83 -3.46
N LYS A 235 -0.36 -2.94 -3.44
CA LYS A 235 -1.72 -3.04 -3.99
C LYS A 235 -2.69 -3.52 -2.91
N PRO A 236 -3.80 -2.81 -2.65
CA PRO A 236 -4.87 -3.31 -1.77
C PRO A 236 -5.49 -4.60 -2.33
N ILE A 237 -5.62 -5.63 -1.49
CA ILE A 237 -6.11 -6.97 -1.86
C ILE A 237 -7.06 -7.60 -0.83
N GLY A 238 -7.46 -6.87 0.21
CA GLY A 238 -8.33 -7.40 1.26
C GLY A 238 -8.38 -6.54 2.51
N VAL A 239 -8.87 -7.13 3.61
CA VAL A 239 -9.05 -6.48 4.91
C VAL A 239 -8.54 -7.37 6.04
N CYS A 240 -7.76 -6.80 6.96
CA CYS A 240 -7.43 -7.34 8.26
C CYS A 240 -8.40 -6.82 9.32
N PHE A 241 -8.91 -7.71 10.16
CA PHE A 241 -9.76 -7.40 11.30
C PHE A 241 -8.99 -7.63 12.60
N TYR A 242 -8.97 -6.60 13.45
CA TYR A 242 -8.43 -6.67 14.80
C TYR A 242 -9.56 -6.55 15.81
N TYR A 243 -9.64 -7.49 16.75
CA TYR A 243 -10.71 -7.56 17.74
C TYR A 243 -10.15 -7.25 19.10
N TRP A 244 -10.60 -6.15 19.66
CA TRP A 244 -10.22 -5.69 20.97
C TRP A 244 -11.39 -5.87 21.91
N GLU A 245 -11.23 -6.68 22.94
CA GLU A 245 -12.13 -6.66 24.09
C GLU A 245 -11.84 -5.38 24.89
N VAL A 246 -12.87 -4.55 25.07
CA VAL A 246 -12.83 -3.27 25.77
C VAL A 246 -13.72 -3.27 26.99
#